data_AF-A0A6P6FKX2-F1
#
_entry.id   AF-A0A6P6FKX2-F1
#
_cell.length_a   1.000
_cell.length_b   1.000
_cell.length_c   1.000
_cell.angle_alpha   90.00
_cell.angle_beta   90.00
_cell.angle_gamma   90.00
#
_symmetry.space_group_name_H-M   'P 1'
#
loop_
_entity.id
_entity.type
_entity.pdbx_description
1 polymer ?
#
loop_
_entity_poly.entity_id
_entity_poly.type
_entity_poly.pdbx_seq_one_letter_code
_entity_poly.pdbx_strand_id
1 'polypeptide(L)'
;MMERGLGYWEDIKLMKKIGLNIFRFSISWSRVLPTGKVKEGVNQQGVRFYNNLINELLSNGIIPFVTLFHWDLPQALEDEYGGFLSEKIVEDYREYADFIFKTFGDRVKHWVTINEPSIFTVYGYNGGNFAPGRCSNYVGNCTAGDSAKEPYIVGHHLLFAHAATVKLYREKYEVSQKGRIGITLVTRWFEPKYNTDANRKAVSRALEFNLGC
;
A
#
# COMPACT_ATOMS: atom_id res chain seq x y z
N MET A 1 -7.37 30.93 11.92
CA MET A 1 -6.87 30.24 13.13
C MET A 1 -6.76 28.77 12.74
N MET A 2 -5.56 28.29 12.36
CA MET A 2 -5.38 26.90 11.90
C MET A 2 -5.46 25.95 13.10
N GLU A 3 -6.28 24.91 13.00
CA GLU A 3 -6.39 23.84 13.99
C GLU A 3 -5.01 23.20 14.23
N ARG A 4 -4.37 23.56 15.33
CA ARG A 4 -3.14 22.96 15.87
C ARG A 4 -3.37 21.55 16.43
N GLY A 5 -4.39 20.82 15.99
CA GLY A 5 -4.82 19.54 16.56
C GLY A 5 -4.25 18.30 15.87
N LEU A 6 -3.53 18.46 14.76
CA LEU A 6 -2.98 17.36 13.98
C LEU A 6 -1.45 17.46 14.05
N GLY A 7 -0.83 16.63 14.90
CA GLY A 7 0.59 16.73 15.29
C GLY A 7 1.65 16.68 14.17
N TYR A 8 1.26 16.51 12.89
CA TYR A 8 2.20 16.41 11.77
C TYR A 8 3.10 17.64 11.59
N TRP A 9 2.68 18.83 12.04
CA TRP A 9 3.53 20.02 12.00
C TRP A 9 4.76 19.90 12.91
N GLU A 10 4.61 19.24 14.06
CA GLU A 10 5.70 18.99 14.99
C GLU A 10 6.65 17.93 14.43
N ASP A 11 6.09 16.89 13.82
CA ASP A 11 6.85 15.86 13.11
C ASP A 11 7.71 16.48 11.99
N ILE A 12 7.14 17.35 11.15
CA ILE A 12 7.88 18.01 10.06
C ILE A 12 8.99 18.92 10.58
N LYS A 13 8.74 19.66 11.68
CA LYS A 13 9.80 20.46 12.32
C LYS A 13 10.96 19.59 12.77
N LEU A 14 10.67 18.42 13.34
CA LEU A 14 11.69 17.46 13.75
C LEU A 14 12.43 16.88 12.54
N MET A 15 11.72 16.49 11.48
CA MET A 15 12.32 15.98 10.24
C MET A 15 13.28 17.00 9.63
N LYS A 16 12.88 18.28 9.58
CA LYS A 16 13.74 19.37 9.11
C LYS A 16 14.96 19.59 10.00
N LYS A 17 14.79 19.52 11.33
CA LYS A 17 15.89 19.62 12.29
C LYS A 17 16.92 18.48 12.11
N ILE A 18 16.46 17.27 11.80
CA ILE A 18 17.32 16.11 11.51
C ILE A 18 18.00 16.26 10.14
N GLY A 19 17.42 17.03 9.22
CA GLY A 19 17.93 17.21 7.87
C GLY A 19 17.46 16.13 6.89
N LEU A 20 16.23 15.62 7.07
CA LEU A 20 15.64 14.67 6.12
C LEU A 20 15.25 15.37 4.82
N ASN A 21 15.62 14.76 3.69
CA ASN A 21 15.31 15.27 2.35
C ASN A 21 13.98 14.71 1.81
N ILE A 22 13.56 13.55 2.30
CA ILE A 22 12.40 12.79 1.79
C ILE A 22 11.61 12.30 3.01
N PHE A 23 10.29 12.37 2.92
CA PHE A 23 9.41 11.73 3.89
C PHE A 23 8.44 10.79 3.17
N ARG A 24 8.51 9.50 3.51
CA ARG A 24 7.61 8.48 3.00
C ARG A 24 6.42 8.32 3.93
N PHE A 25 5.21 8.48 3.40
CA PHE A 25 3.95 8.24 4.12
C PHE A 25 2.94 7.54 3.23
N SER A 26 1.85 7.04 3.79
CA SER A 26 0.72 6.50 3.03
C SER A 26 -0.50 7.41 3.07
N ILE A 27 -1.29 7.37 2.00
CA ILE A 27 -2.64 7.92 2.01
C ILE A 27 -3.58 6.84 2.47
N SER A 28 -4.33 7.14 3.53
CA SER A 28 -5.34 6.23 4.00
C SER A 28 -6.55 6.19 3.07
N TRP A 29 -6.82 5.03 2.48
CA TRP A 29 -7.88 4.87 1.48
C TRP A 29 -9.24 5.20 2.08
N SER A 30 -9.59 4.57 3.20
CA SER A 30 -10.86 4.80 3.91
C SER A 30 -11.03 6.23 4.42
N ARG A 31 -9.93 6.96 4.69
CA ARG A 31 -10.01 8.37 5.08
C ARG A 31 -10.46 9.26 3.90
N VAL A 32 -10.01 8.97 2.69
CA VAL A 32 -10.33 9.76 1.49
C VAL A 32 -11.64 9.29 0.86
N LEU A 33 -11.87 7.98 0.81
CA LEU A 33 -13.07 7.33 0.29
C LEU A 33 -13.65 6.40 1.37
N PRO A 34 -14.58 6.87 2.22
CA PRO A 34 -15.10 6.08 3.33
C PRO A 34 -15.72 4.73 2.93
N THR A 35 -16.37 4.65 1.77
CA THR A 35 -16.92 3.40 1.22
C THR A 35 -15.94 2.66 0.31
N GLY A 36 -14.76 3.24 0.08
CA GLY A 36 -13.75 2.75 -0.86
C GLY A 36 -13.96 3.15 -2.32
N LYS A 37 -15.16 3.59 -2.72
CA LYS A 37 -15.49 3.89 -4.12
C LYS A 37 -15.63 5.39 -4.38
N VAL A 38 -14.97 5.89 -5.43
CA VAL A 38 -14.97 7.32 -5.78
C VAL A 38 -16.39 7.83 -6.06
N LYS A 39 -17.18 7.04 -6.79
CA LYS A 39 -18.56 7.39 -7.20
C LYS A 39 -19.53 7.57 -6.02
N GLU A 40 -19.21 7.04 -4.85
CA GLU A 40 -20.09 7.05 -3.67
C GLU A 40 -19.78 8.18 -2.69
N GLY A 41 -18.70 8.93 -2.95
CA GLY A 41 -18.41 10.15 -2.23
C GLY A 41 -16.97 10.26 -1.78
N VAL A 42 -16.45 11.49 -1.82
CA VAL A 42 -15.11 11.84 -1.37
C VAL A 42 -15.21 12.58 -0.05
N ASN A 43 -14.43 12.14 0.94
CA ASN A 43 -14.27 12.89 2.17
C ASN A 43 -13.30 14.07 1.97
N GLN A 44 -13.87 15.25 1.75
CA GLN A 44 -13.10 16.48 1.53
C GLN A 44 -12.22 16.88 2.72
N GLN A 45 -12.56 16.47 3.96
CA GLN A 45 -11.68 16.70 5.11
C GLN A 45 -10.40 15.85 5.01
N GLY A 46 -10.54 14.58 4.60
CA GLY A 46 -9.41 13.70 4.33
C GLY A 46 -8.50 14.24 3.23
N VAL A 47 -9.09 14.76 2.14
CA VAL A 47 -8.35 15.43 1.06
C VAL A 47 -7.61 16.67 1.56
N ARG A 48 -8.26 17.52 2.37
CA ARG A 48 -7.63 18.71 2.95
C ARG A 48 -6.47 18.35 3.86
N PHE A 49 -6.58 17.30 4.65
CA PHE A 49 -5.49 16.81 5.50
C PHE A 49 -4.22 16.52 4.68
N TYR A 50 -4.31 15.69 3.65
CA TYR A 50 -3.14 15.34 2.82
C TYR A 50 -2.62 16.53 2.02
N ASN A 51 -3.49 17.43 1.55
CA ASN A 51 -3.06 18.68 0.92
C ASN A 51 -2.20 19.52 1.86
N ASN A 52 -2.64 19.70 3.10
CA ASN A 52 -1.89 20.48 4.10
C ASN A 52 -0.57 19.81 4.45
N LEU A 53 -0.56 18.48 4.64
CA LEU A 53 0.66 17.70 4.88
C LEU A 53 1.66 17.85 3.73
N ILE A 54 1.22 17.64 2.49
CA ILE A 54 2.07 17.75 1.29
C ILE A 54 2.62 19.16 1.15
N ASN A 55 1.78 20.18 1.32
CA ASN A 55 2.20 21.58 1.24
C ASN A 55 3.25 21.90 2.30
N GLU A 56 3.07 21.41 3.53
CA GLU A 56 4.00 21.69 4.62
C GLU A 56 5.33 20.93 4.48
N LEU A 57 5.31 19.71 3.95
CA LEU A 57 6.55 19.01 3.60
C LEU A 57 7.35 19.82 2.57
N LEU A 58 6.68 20.26 1.50
CA LEU A 58 7.31 21.02 0.43
C LEU A 58 7.78 22.41 0.87
N SER A 59 7.01 23.11 1.72
CA SER A 59 7.42 24.42 2.30
C SER A 59 8.70 24.30 3.13
N ASN A 60 8.97 23.11 3.65
CA ASN A 60 10.16 22.77 4.42
C ASN A 60 11.26 22.09 3.60
N GLY A 61 11.11 21.98 2.28
CA GLY A 61 12.09 21.37 1.38
C GLY A 61 12.16 19.84 1.47
N ILE A 62 11.14 19.21 2.06
CA ILE A 62 11.06 17.74 2.21
C ILE A 62 10.19 17.18 1.09
N ILE A 63 10.74 16.24 0.33
CA ILE A 63 10.05 15.63 -0.80
C ILE A 63 9.05 14.57 -0.30
N PRO A 64 7.75 14.67 -0.65
CA PRO A 64 6.76 13.66 -0.32
C PRO A 64 6.94 12.41 -1.19
N PHE A 65 7.08 11.25 -0.55
CA PHE A 65 7.10 9.94 -1.22
C PHE A 65 5.88 9.13 -0.77
N VAL A 66 4.87 9.02 -1.64
CA VAL A 66 3.54 8.60 -1.22
C VAL A 66 3.26 7.15 -1.57
N THR A 67 2.82 6.37 -0.57
CA THR A 67 2.31 5.02 -0.74
C THR A 67 0.78 5.05 -0.83
N LEU A 68 0.19 4.48 -1.89
CA LEU A 68 -1.24 4.51 -2.12
C LEU A 68 -2.01 3.53 -1.22
N PHE A 69 -1.43 2.35 -0.98
CA PHE A 69 -2.02 1.33 -0.11
C PHE A 69 -0.98 0.76 0.86
N HIS A 70 -1.31 0.84 2.15
CA HIS A 70 -0.49 0.32 3.22
C HIS A 70 -1.35 -0.50 4.19
N TRP A 71 -2.05 -1.48 3.61
CA TRP A 71 -2.84 -2.50 4.31
C TRP A 71 -4.11 -1.97 5.00
N ASP A 72 -4.54 -0.78 4.64
CA ASP A 72 -5.64 -0.06 5.28
C ASP A 72 -6.92 -0.06 4.41
N LEU A 73 -7.28 -1.25 3.91
CA LEU A 73 -8.41 -1.44 3.02
C LEU A 73 -9.71 -0.92 3.69
N PRO A 74 -10.56 -0.15 2.97
CA PRO A 74 -11.87 0.23 3.49
C PRO A 74 -12.70 -1.01 3.81
N GLN A 75 -13.19 -1.11 5.04
CA GLN A 75 -14.00 -2.25 5.50
C GLN A 75 -15.23 -2.47 4.60
N ALA A 76 -15.81 -1.42 4.03
CA ALA A 76 -16.92 -1.52 3.09
C ALA A 76 -16.61 -2.42 1.87
N LEU A 77 -15.38 -2.41 1.35
CA LEU A 77 -14.97 -3.27 0.23
C LEU A 77 -14.70 -4.72 0.69
N GLU A 78 -14.19 -4.89 1.90
CA GLU A 78 -14.06 -6.21 2.52
C GLU A 78 -15.44 -6.85 2.75
N ASP A 79 -16.41 -6.07 3.24
CA ASP A 79 -17.78 -6.54 3.50
C ASP A 79 -18.55 -6.83 2.19
N GLU A 80 -18.36 -6.00 1.15
CA GLU A 80 -19.12 -6.13 -0.10
C GLU A 80 -18.69 -7.37 -0.91
N TYR A 81 -17.39 -7.65 -0.99
CA TYR A 81 -16.88 -8.70 -1.86
C TYR A 81 -15.60 -9.40 -1.37
N GLY A 82 -15.21 -9.23 -0.11
CA GLY A 82 -14.00 -9.85 0.45
C GLY A 82 -12.70 -9.17 0.02
N GLY A 83 -12.77 -7.89 -0.35
CA GLY A 83 -11.59 -7.09 -0.65
C GLY A 83 -10.70 -7.72 -1.72
N PHE A 84 -9.44 -7.97 -1.37
CA PHE A 84 -8.47 -8.56 -2.31
C PHE A 84 -8.71 -10.04 -2.65
N LEU A 85 -9.70 -10.71 -2.08
CA LEU A 85 -10.13 -12.03 -2.56
C LEU A 85 -10.92 -11.98 -3.87
N SER A 86 -11.40 -10.80 -4.26
CA SER A 86 -12.23 -10.59 -5.46
C SER A 86 -11.52 -9.75 -6.50
N GLU A 87 -11.68 -10.10 -7.77
CA GLU A 87 -11.11 -9.34 -8.90
C GLU A 87 -11.64 -7.90 -8.99
N LYS A 88 -12.82 -7.63 -8.41
CA LYS A 88 -13.44 -6.29 -8.37
C LYS A 88 -12.53 -5.24 -7.73
N ILE A 89 -11.67 -5.65 -6.79
CA ILE A 89 -10.74 -4.75 -6.11
C ILE A 89 -9.79 -4.04 -7.07
N VAL A 90 -9.46 -4.66 -8.20
CA VAL A 90 -8.51 -4.13 -9.17
C VAL A 90 -9.02 -2.81 -9.74
N GLU A 91 -10.31 -2.76 -10.06
CA GLU A 91 -10.93 -1.55 -10.59
C GLU A 91 -11.13 -0.49 -9.50
N ASP A 92 -11.67 -0.86 -8.33
CA ASP A 92 -11.89 0.09 -7.24
C ASP A 92 -10.55 0.72 -6.77
N TYR A 93 -9.47 -0.07 -6.73
CA TYR A 93 -8.13 0.43 -6.43
C TYR A 93 -7.60 1.35 -7.53
N ARG A 94 -7.83 1.02 -8.81
CA ARG A 94 -7.44 1.85 -9.95
C ARG A 94 -8.17 3.19 -9.95
N GLU A 95 -9.47 3.20 -9.67
CA GLU A 95 -10.27 4.43 -9.56
C GLU A 95 -9.82 5.30 -8.38
N TYR A 96 -9.56 4.67 -7.22
CA TYR A 96 -8.96 5.34 -6.08
C TYR A 96 -7.63 5.99 -6.46
N ALA A 97 -6.71 5.26 -7.10
CA ALA A 97 -5.43 5.80 -7.54
C ALA A 97 -5.60 6.94 -8.56
N ASP A 98 -6.53 6.82 -9.53
CA ASP A 98 -6.86 7.90 -10.47
C ASP A 98 -7.26 9.18 -9.75
N PHE A 99 -8.12 9.07 -8.73
CA PHE A 99 -8.53 10.19 -7.90
C PHE A 99 -7.36 10.82 -7.14
N ILE A 100 -6.50 10.00 -6.54
CA ILE A 100 -5.31 10.45 -5.80
C ILE A 100 -4.32 11.17 -6.74
N PHE A 101 -4.04 10.63 -7.92
CA PHE A 101 -3.14 11.26 -8.89
C PHE A 101 -3.67 12.59 -9.40
N LYS A 102 -4.97 12.71 -9.68
CA LYS A 102 -5.60 13.98 -10.06
C LYS A 102 -5.46 15.03 -8.96
N THR A 103 -5.57 14.61 -7.70
CA THR A 103 -5.70 15.50 -6.56
C THR A 103 -4.35 15.99 -6.03
N PHE A 104 -3.32 15.15 -6.06
CA PHE A 104 -2.03 15.46 -5.43
C PHE A 104 -0.81 15.37 -6.37
N GLY A 105 -0.99 14.85 -7.59
CA GLY A 105 0.12 14.61 -8.53
C GLY A 105 0.71 15.86 -9.16
N ASP A 106 0.08 17.03 -8.96
CA ASP A 106 0.70 18.32 -9.25
C ASP A 106 1.96 18.55 -8.39
N ARG A 107 1.96 18.05 -7.15
CA ARG A 107 3.03 18.23 -6.15
C ARG A 107 3.80 16.95 -5.83
N VAL A 108 3.14 15.80 -5.79
CA VAL A 108 3.79 14.51 -5.47
C VAL A 108 4.38 13.90 -6.73
N LYS A 109 5.67 13.55 -6.67
CA LYS A 109 6.45 13.02 -7.82
C LYS A 109 6.98 11.61 -7.60
N HIS A 110 6.79 11.03 -6.43
CA HIS A 110 7.26 9.69 -6.10
C HIS A 110 6.12 8.87 -5.51
N TRP A 111 5.69 7.87 -6.26
CA TRP A 111 4.55 7.03 -5.94
C TRP A 111 4.98 5.59 -5.69
N VAL A 112 4.45 5.00 -4.63
CA VAL A 112 4.43 3.56 -4.38
C VAL A 112 2.98 3.10 -4.45
N THR A 113 2.66 2.10 -5.27
CA THR A 113 1.30 1.56 -5.30
C THR A 113 0.98 0.84 -3.99
N ILE A 114 1.72 -0.22 -3.69
CA ILE A 114 1.45 -1.15 -2.60
C ILE A 114 2.72 -1.30 -1.77
N ASN A 115 2.58 -1.23 -0.45
CA ASN A 115 3.63 -1.64 0.47
C ASN A 115 3.57 -3.15 0.68
N GLU A 116 4.67 -3.86 0.42
CA GLU A 116 4.96 -5.21 0.91
C GLU A 116 3.79 -6.20 0.71
N PRO A 117 3.43 -6.51 -0.54
CA PRO A 117 2.31 -7.42 -0.84
C PRO A 117 2.52 -8.82 -0.23
N SER A 118 3.76 -9.30 -0.13
CA SER A 118 4.08 -10.59 0.49
C SER A 118 3.74 -10.63 1.99
N ILE A 119 3.93 -9.53 2.70
CA ILE A 119 3.57 -9.45 4.13
C ILE A 119 2.06 -9.37 4.29
N PHE A 120 1.38 -8.55 3.49
CA PHE A 120 -0.08 -8.45 3.52
C PHE A 120 -0.74 -9.81 3.28
N THR A 121 -0.29 -10.55 2.26
CA THR A 121 -0.84 -11.87 1.91
C THR A 121 -0.54 -12.92 2.98
N VAL A 122 0.72 -13.06 3.41
CA VAL A 122 1.11 -14.09 4.40
C VAL A 122 0.47 -13.82 5.76
N TYR A 123 0.56 -12.60 6.27
CA TYR A 123 0.03 -12.32 7.61
C TYR A 123 -1.48 -12.12 7.62
N GLY A 124 -2.10 -11.68 6.53
CA GLY A 124 -3.55 -11.48 6.43
C GLY A 124 -4.35 -12.74 6.08
N TYR A 125 -3.78 -13.64 5.26
CA TYR A 125 -4.52 -14.76 4.65
C TYR A 125 -3.85 -16.14 4.78
N ASN A 126 -2.59 -16.23 5.21
CA ASN A 126 -1.96 -17.51 5.56
C ASN A 126 -1.98 -17.75 7.07
N GLY A 127 -1.39 -16.83 7.84
CA GLY A 127 -1.29 -16.92 9.30
C GLY A 127 -2.44 -16.24 10.06
N GLY A 128 -3.19 -15.34 9.43
CA GLY A 128 -4.32 -14.63 10.04
C GLY A 128 -3.97 -13.70 11.21
N ASN A 129 -2.72 -13.23 11.27
CA ASN A 129 -2.25 -12.35 12.35
C ASN A 129 -2.56 -10.86 12.09
N PHE A 130 -2.72 -10.48 10.81
CA PHE A 130 -3.11 -9.13 10.40
C PHE A 130 -4.53 -9.16 9.81
N ALA A 131 -5.19 -8.00 9.76
CA ALA A 131 -6.47 -7.88 9.08
C ALA A 131 -6.38 -8.39 7.62
N PRO A 132 -7.41 -9.09 7.10
CA PRO A 132 -8.71 -9.38 7.74
C PRO A 132 -8.70 -10.58 8.71
N GLY A 133 -7.54 -11.19 8.97
CA GLY A 133 -7.40 -12.25 9.99
C GLY A 133 -7.90 -13.61 9.51
N ARG A 134 -7.58 -13.98 8.27
CA ARG A 134 -8.02 -15.22 7.64
C ARG A 134 -6.94 -16.28 7.64
N CYS A 135 -7.31 -17.50 8.01
CA CYS A 135 -6.45 -18.67 7.98
C CYS A 135 -7.27 -19.96 8.06
N SER A 136 -6.68 -21.08 7.68
CA SER A 136 -7.28 -22.39 7.89
C SER A 136 -7.27 -22.78 9.36
N ASN A 137 -8.26 -23.60 9.78
CA ASN A 137 -8.40 -24.08 11.15
C ASN A 137 -7.18 -24.83 11.71
N TYR A 138 -6.35 -25.43 10.83
CA TYR A 138 -5.12 -26.11 11.24
C TYR A 138 -3.93 -25.16 11.44
N VAL A 139 -4.05 -23.89 11.04
CA VAL A 139 -3.03 -22.85 11.24
C VAL A 139 -3.31 -22.04 12.50
N GLY A 140 -4.58 -21.64 12.70
CA GLY A 140 -4.96 -20.81 13.84
C GLY A 140 -6.47 -20.75 14.03
N ASN A 141 -6.90 -19.97 15.02
CA ASN A 141 -8.31 -19.81 15.39
C ASN A 141 -9.01 -18.69 14.59
N CYS A 142 -8.80 -18.66 13.27
CA CYS A 142 -9.48 -17.72 12.38
C CYS A 142 -10.93 -18.17 12.14
N THR A 143 -11.84 -17.22 11.92
CA THR A 143 -13.26 -17.52 11.66
C THR A 143 -13.51 -18.07 10.27
N ALA A 144 -12.60 -17.80 9.32
CA ALA A 144 -12.65 -18.28 7.95
C ALA A 144 -11.25 -18.21 7.31
N GLY A 145 -11.07 -18.93 6.20
CA GLY A 145 -9.87 -18.83 5.36
C GLY A 145 -9.40 -20.17 4.79
N ASP A 146 -8.60 -20.09 3.73
CA ASP A 146 -7.85 -21.21 3.16
C ASP A 146 -6.39 -20.79 2.98
N SER A 147 -5.54 -21.10 3.98
CA SER A 147 -4.12 -20.71 4.02
C SER A 147 -3.31 -21.27 2.84
N ALA A 148 -3.83 -22.27 2.12
CA ALA A 148 -3.19 -22.86 0.95
C ALA A 148 -3.63 -22.21 -0.37
N LYS A 149 -4.68 -21.38 -0.39
CA LYS A 149 -5.22 -20.77 -1.62
C LYS A 149 -5.31 -19.26 -1.55
N GLU A 150 -5.88 -18.72 -0.49
CA GLU A 150 -6.18 -17.30 -0.36
C GLU A 150 -4.95 -16.39 -0.50
N PRO A 151 -3.76 -16.73 0.05
CA PRO A 151 -2.56 -15.90 -0.17
C PRO A 151 -2.20 -15.72 -1.65
N TYR A 152 -2.39 -16.75 -2.46
CA TYR A 152 -2.11 -16.69 -3.90
C TYR A 152 -3.16 -15.88 -4.66
N ILE A 153 -4.44 -16.03 -4.31
CA ILE A 153 -5.54 -15.24 -4.91
C ILE A 153 -5.33 -13.75 -4.61
N VAL A 154 -5.08 -13.41 -3.35
CA VAL A 154 -4.84 -12.03 -2.90
C VAL A 154 -3.59 -11.47 -3.54
N GLY A 155 -2.49 -12.23 -3.57
CA GLY A 155 -1.25 -11.83 -4.25
C GLY A 155 -1.47 -11.52 -5.73
N HIS A 156 -2.25 -12.37 -6.42
CA HIS A 156 -2.62 -12.17 -7.80
C HIS A 156 -3.36 -10.84 -8.01
N HIS A 157 -4.41 -10.57 -7.24
CA HIS A 157 -5.16 -9.32 -7.37
C HIS A 157 -4.34 -8.08 -6.98
N LEU A 158 -3.43 -8.17 -6.02
CA LEU A 158 -2.50 -7.09 -5.70
C LEU A 158 -1.58 -6.75 -6.88
N LEU A 159 -1.06 -7.76 -7.58
CA LEU A 159 -0.23 -7.54 -8.77
C LEU A 159 -1.03 -6.95 -9.93
N PHE A 160 -2.27 -7.42 -10.14
CA PHE A 160 -3.15 -6.82 -11.15
C PHE A 160 -3.52 -5.37 -10.81
N ALA A 161 -3.83 -5.08 -9.54
CA ALA A 161 -4.10 -3.73 -9.05
C ALA A 161 -2.87 -2.81 -9.21
N HIS A 162 -1.66 -3.31 -8.91
CA HIS A 162 -0.41 -2.61 -9.19
C HIS A 162 -0.26 -2.32 -10.70
N ALA A 163 -0.37 -3.34 -11.54
CA ALA A 163 -0.16 -3.21 -12.98
C ALA A 163 -1.17 -2.25 -13.63
N ALA A 164 -2.45 -2.35 -13.27
CA ALA A 164 -3.50 -1.46 -13.74
C ALA A 164 -3.24 -0.01 -13.36
N THR A 165 -2.81 0.24 -12.11
CA THR A 165 -2.49 1.58 -11.60
C THR A 165 -1.22 2.16 -12.23
N VAL A 166 -0.17 1.35 -12.43
CA VAL A 166 1.06 1.78 -13.12
C VAL A 166 0.75 2.13 -14.58
N LYS A 167 -0.03 1.30 -15.27
CA LYS A 167 -0.47 1.57 -16.65
C LYS A 167 -1.21 2.91 -16.73
N LEU A 168 -2.21 3.10 -15.86
CA LEU A 168 -2.95 4.35 -15.76
C LEU A 168 -2.02 5.55 -15.55
N TYR A 169 -1.08 5.46 -14.60
CA TYR A 169 -0.16 6.56 -14.30
C TYR A 169 0.70 6.94 -15.49
N ARG A 170 1.33 5.94 -16.14
CA ARG A 170 2.21 6.15 -17.30
C ARG A 170 1.49 6.74 -18.49
N GLU A 171 0.28 6.24 -18.79
CA GLU A 171 -0.48 6.67 -19.96
C GLU A 171 -1.11 8.06 -19.77
N LYS A 172 -1.56 8.38 -18.55
CA LYS A 172 -2.39 9.58 -18.30
C LYS A 172 -1.67 10.72 -17.58
N TYR A 173 -0.71 10.40 -16.71
CA TYR A 173 -0.15 11.36 -15.74
C TYR A 173 1.37 11.55 -15.84
N GLU A 174 2.15 10.54 -16.23
CA GLU A 174 3.61 10.61 -16.17
C GLU A 174 4.20 11.76 -17.01
N VAL A 175 3.67 11.99 -18.22
CA VAL A 175 4.11 13.09 -19.09
C VAL A 175 3.81 14.46 -18.49
N SER A 176 2.59 14.67 -17.96
CA SER A 176 2.14 15.97 -17.46
C SER A 176 2.67 16.27 -16.06
N GLN A 177 2.70 15.26 -15.19
CA GLN A 177 3.11 15.38 -13.79
C GLN A 177 4.60 15.15 -13.58
N LYS A 178 5.29 14.46 -14.49
CA LYS A 178 6.74 14.17 -14.45
C LYS A 178 7.18 13.44 -13.17
N GLY A 179 6.31 12.63 -12.60
CA GLY A 179 6.63 11.78 -11.46
C GLY A 179 7.12 10.39 -11.87
N ARG A 180 7.38 9.55 -10.87
CA ARG A 180 7.74 8.13 -11.01
C ARG A 180 6.85 7.29 -10.12
N ILE A 181 6.56 6.07 -10.57
CA ILE A 181 5.73 5.11 -9.85
C ILE A 181 6.42 3.75 -9.75
N GLY A 182 6.28 3.10 -8.60
CA GLY A 182 6.82 1.78 -8.35
C GLY A 182 6.03 1.03 -7.27
N ILE A 183 6.61 -0.06 -6.77
CA ILE A 183 6.09 -0.89 -5.70
C ILE A 183 7.19 -1.10 -4.66
N THR A 184 6.82 -1.21 -3.37
CA THR A 184 7.78 -1.55 -2.31
C THR A 184 7.64 -3.02 -2.02
N LEU A 185 8.73 -3.77 -2.19
CA LEU A 185 8.83 -5.17 -1.81
C LEU A 185 9.69 -5.30 -0.56
N VAL A 186 9.44 -6.33 0.23
CA VAL A 186 10.27 -6.71 1.37
C VAL A 186 10.73 -8.15 1.19
N THR A 187 11.96 -8.38 1.56
CA THR A 187 12.52 -9.72 1.65
C THR A 187 13.49 -9.78 2.81
N ARG A 188 13.65 -10.97 3.38
CA ARG A 188 14.75 -11.25 4.30
C ARG A 188 15.97 -11.66 3.47
N TRP A 189 17.16 -11.37 3.99
CA TRP A 189 18.35 -12.05 3.52
C TRP A 189 18.37 -13.46 4.11
N PHE A 190 18.55 -14.47 3.26
CA PHE A 190 18.56 -15.87 3.65
C PHE A 190 19.95 -16.46 3.46
N GLU A 191 20.43 -17.16 4.49
CA GLU A 191 21.70 -17.86 4.48
C GLU A 191 21.48 -19.35 4.71
N PRO A 192 22.30 -20.22 4.08
CA PRO A 192 22.15 -21.66 4.26
C PRO A 192 22.54 -22.05 5.68
N LYS A 193 21.68 -22.77 6.39
CA LYS A 193 21.98 -23.24 7.76
C LYS A 193 23.25 -24.11 7.82
N TYR A 194 23.47 -24.91 6.78
CA TYR A 194 24.66 -25.74 6.61
C TYR A 194 25.23 -25.58 5.20
N ASN A 195 26.55 -25.75 5.05
CA ASN A 195 27.22 -25.70 3.75
C ASN A 195 26.97 -26.98 2.92
N THR A 196 25.73 -27.18 2.49
CA THR A 196 25.27 -28.31 1.68
C THR A 196 24.43 -27.81 0.49
N ASP A 197 24.40 -28.56 -0.60
CA ASP A 197 23.57 -28.21 -1.76
C ASP A 197 22.09 -28.14 -1.42
N ALA A 198 21.60 -29.00 -0.53
CA ALA A 198 20.21 -28.98 -0.09
C ALA A 198 19.85 -27.66 0.59
N ASN A 199 20.73 -27.13 1.43
CA ASN A 199 20.51 -25.86 2.12
C ASN A 199 20.67 -24.65 1.17
N ARG A 200 21.61 -24.69 0.22
CA ARG A 200 21.68 -23.70 -0.85
C ARG A 200 20.38 -23.63 -1.66
N LYS A 201 19.83 -24.78 -2.05
CA LYS A 201 18.52 -24.85 -2.74
C LYS A 201 17.36 -24.37 -1.85
N ALA A 202 17.44 -24.59 -0.53
CA ALA A 202 16.43 -24.08 0.40
C ALA A 202 16.43 -22.55 0.50
N VAL A 203 17.62 -21.93 0.47
CA VAL A 203 17.76 -20.46 0.38
C VAL A 203 17.13 -19.91 -0.89
N SER A 204 17.39 -20.52 -2.05
CA SER A 204 16.76 -20.11 -3.31
C SER A 204 15.23 -20.17 -3.23
N ARG A 205 14.66 -21.26 -2.74
CA ARG A 205 13.20 -21.37 -2.55
C ARG A 205 12.67 -20.33 -1.57
N ALA A 206 13.37 -20.07 -0.46
CA ALA A 206 12.94 -19.06 0.50
C ALA A 206 12.90 -17.66 -0.14
N LEU A 207 13.92 -17.31 -0.93
CA LEU A 207 13.96 -16.05 -1.69
C LEU A 207 12.85 -15.97 -2.75
N GLU A 208 12.65 -17.04 -3.53
CA GLU A 208 11.57 -17.12 -4.53
C GLU A 208 10.21 -16.86 -3.88
N PHE A 209 9.92 -17.48 -2.75
CA PHE A 209 8.65 -17.29 -2.05
C PHE A 209 8.51 -15.93 -1.35
N ASN A 210 9.61 -15.28 -0.95
CA ASN A 210 9.57 -13.98 -0.25
C ASN A 210 9.59 -12.77 -1.21
N LEU A 211 10.30 -12.87 -2.34
CA LEU A 211 10.54 -11.77 -3.26
C LEU A 211 10.03 -12.03 -4.69
N GLY A 212 10.00 -13.29 -5.13
CA GLY A 212 9.68 -13.67 -6.50
C GLY A 212 8.17 -13.86 -6.79
N CYS A 213 7.33 -13.74 -5.77
CA CYS A 213 5.87 -13.88 -5.85
C CYS A 213 5.18 -12.56 -6.24
#